data_AF-A0A973DU65-F1
#
_entry.id   AF-A0A973DU65-F1
#
_cell.length_a   1.000
_cell.length_b   1.000
_cell.length_c   1.000
_cell.angle_alpha   90.00
_cell.angle_beta   90.00
_cell.angle_gamma   90.00
#
_symmetry.space_group_name_H-M   'P 1'
#
loop_
_entity.id
_entity.type
_entity.pdbx_description
1 polymer ?
#
loop_
_entity_poly.entity_id
_entity_poly.type
_entity_poly.pdbx_seq_one_letter_code
_entity_poly.pdbx_strand_id
1 'polypeptide(L)'
;LYEIDDPDAPGENAYPGAMPSPDDADRVYGEVYALTDPKTVLDAFDIYEACSPDHAEPHEFALRRVPVAMEDGSTRWAVSYLYTWDVSTAQHIPSGRWTKVAPDVL
;
A
#
# COMPACT_ATOMS: atom_id res chain seq x y z
N LEU A 1 -6.66 -5.62 4.36
CA LEU A 1 -6.52 -4.25 3.80
C LEU A 1 -7.24 -3.31 4.72
N TYR A 2 -6.67 -2.15 5.05
CA TYR A 2 -7.30 -1.20 5.96
C TYR A 2 -7.52 0.14 5.28
N GLU A 3 -8.59 0.81 5.67
CA GLU A 3 -8.79 2.24 5.46
C GLU A 3 -8.24 2.96 6.68
N ILE A 4 -7.24 3.81 6.45
CA ILE A 4 -6.58 4.61 7.47
C ILE A 4 -7.08 6.04 7.33
N ASP A 5 -7.58 6.60 8.43
CA ASP A 5 -7.97 8.00 8.51
C ASP A 5 -6.72 8.85 8.73
N ASP A 6 -6.58 9.92 7.95
CA ASP A 6 -5.44 10.82 8.03
C ASP A 6 -5.42 11.53 9.39
N PRO A 7 -4.40 11.33 10.23
CA PRO A 7 -4.36 11.94 11.55
C PRO A 7 -4.26 13.46 11.51
N ASP A 8 -3.74 14.02 10.41
CA ASP A 8 -3.62 15.47 10.22
C ASP A 8 -4.90 16.07 9.58
N ALA A 9 -5.78 15.24 9.01
CA ALA A 9 -7.07 15.63 8.47
C ALA A 9 -8.21 14.60 8.76
N PRO A 10 -8.56 14.37 10.03
CA PRO A 10 -9.46 13.28 10.40
C PRO A 10 -10.87 13.43 9.81
N GLY A 11 -11.38 12.38 9.20
CA GLY A 11 -12.69 12.34 8.55
C GLY A 11 -12.78 13.08 7.21
N GLU A 12 -11.70 13.75 6.79
CA GLU A 12 -11.62 14.46 5.51
C GLU A 12 -10.83 13.66 4.48
N ASN A 13 -9.78 12.96 4.92
CA ASN A 13 -8.90 12.20 4.05
C ASN A 13 -8.66 10.79 4.60
N ALA A 14 -8.74 9.79 3.72
CA ALA A 14 -8.48 8.41 4.08
C ALA A 14 -7.75 7.70 2.94
N TYR A 15 -6.81 6.84 3.31
CA TYR A 15 -5.93 6.14 2.38
C TYR A 15 -5.85 4.63 2.69
N PRO A 16 -5.50 3.80 1.69
CA PRO A 16 -5.40 2.37 1.89
C PRO A 16 -4.06 1.99 2.55
N GLY A 17 -4.13 1.08 3.52
CA GLY A 17 -2.96 0.41 4.12
C GLY A 17 -3.05 -1.11 3.99
N ALA A 18 -2.20 -1.71 3.15
CA ALA A 18 -2.06 -3.16 3.08
C ALA A 18 -0.99 -3.63 4.08
N MET A 19 -1.27 -4.68 4.85
CA MET A 19 -0.31 -5.28 5.77
C MET A 19 -0.35 -6.81 5.67
N PRO A 20 0.72 -7.53 6.07
CA PRO A 20 0.71 -8.99 6.12
C PRO A 20 -0.39 -9.50 7.05
N SER A 21 -1.14 -10.52 6.58
CA SER A 21 -2.14 -11.22 7.39
C SER A 21 -1.72 -12.68 7.60
N PRO A 22 -1.94 -13.26 8.79
CA PRO A 22 -1.80 -14.70 9.00
C PRO A 22 -2.99 -15.50 8.44
N ASP A 23 -4.08 -14.85 8.04
CA ASP A 23 -5.25 -15.52 7.46
C ASP A 23 -5.08 -15.71 5.95
N ASP A 24 -5.05 -16.97 5.51
CA ASP A 24 -4.95 -17.33 4.10
C ASP A 24 -6.19 -16.95 3.28
N ALA A 25 -7.29 -16.52 3.89
CA ALA A 25 -8.44 -15.96 3.17
C ALA A 25 -8.26 -14.47 2.83
N ASP A 26 -7.41 -13.75 3.55
CA ASP A 26 -7.21 -12.33 3.33
C ASP A 26 -6.44 -12.07 2.04
N ARG A 27 -7.00 -11.23 1.17
CA ARG A 27 -6.38 -10.84 -0.10
C ARG A 27 -6.47 -9.34 -0.29
N VAL A 28 -5.48 -8.79 -0.99
CA VAL A 28 -5.53 -7.44 -1.54
C VAL A 28 -5.47 -7.57 -3.06
N TYR A 29 -6.36 -6.85 -3.74
CA TYR A 29 -6.44 -6.84 -5.19
C TYR A 29 -5.97 -5.48 -5.70
N GLY A 30 -5.21 -5.51 -6.78
CA GLY A 30 -4.65 -4.33 -7.41
C GLY A 30 -4.08 -4.67 -8.76
N GLU A 31 -3.14 -3.86 -9.21
CA GLU A 31 -2.55 -3.92 -10.54
C GLU A 31 -1.05 -4.12 -10.44
N VAL A 32 -0.46 -4.80 -11.43
CA VAL A 32 1.00 -5.02 -11.50
C VAL A 32 1.56 -4.27 -12.69
N TYR A 33 2.47 -3.34 -12.40
CA TYR A 33 3.13 -2.50 -13.39
C TYR A 33 4.58 -2.95 -13.60
N ALA A 34 5.01 -3.02 -14.87
CA ALA A 34 6.42 -3.21 -15.20
C ALA A 34 7.12 -1.86 -15.24
N LEU A 35 8.15 -1.69 -14.41
CA LEU A 35 8.93 -0.45 -14.35
C LEU A 35 10.04 -0.46 -15.40
N THR A 36 10.15 0.62 -16.18
CA THR A 36 11.21 0.80 -17.20
C THR A 36 12.54 1.21 -16.59
N ASP A 37 12.50 2.04 -15.54
CA ASP A 37 13.65 2.40 -14.69
C ASP A 37 13.28 2.21 -13.22
N PRO A 38 13.42 0.98 -12.69
CA PRO A 38 13.01 0.66 -11.33
C PRO A 38 13.70 1.52 -10.28
N LYS A 39 14.98 1.88 -10.47
CA LYS A 39 15.71 2.64 -9.45
C LYS A 39 15.12 4.05 -9.32
N THR A 40 15.01 4.76 -10.43
CA THR A 40 14.50 6.14 -10.42
C THR A 40 13.06 6.20 -9.91
N VAL A 41 12.22 5.25 -10.32
CA VAL A 41 10.82 5.20 -9.88
C VAL A 41 10.70 4.88 -8.39
N LEU A 42 11.41 3.85 -7.91
CA LEU A 42 11.33 3.46 -6.50
C LEU A 42 11.96 4.51 -5.58
N ASP A 43 13.04 5.18 -5.96
CA ASP A 43 13.59 6.29 -5.17
C ASP A 43 12.56 7.44 -5.01
N ALA A 44 11.80 7.74 -6.08
CA ALA A 44 10.75 8.76 -6.03
C ALA A 44 9.56 8.31 -5.17
N PHE A 45 9.16 7.04 -5.26
CA PHE A 45 8.09 6.48 -4.44
C PHE A 45 8.49 6.34 -2.97
N ASP A 46 9.74 6.02 -2.64
CA ASP A 46 10.23 5.99 -1.26
C ASP A 46 10.15 7.38 -0.60
N ILE A 47 10.36 8.45 -1.37
CA ILE A 47 10.15 9.83 -0.88
C ILE A 47 8.66 10.11 -0.70
N TYR A 48 7.83 9.75 -1.68
CA TYR A 48 6.39 9.99 -1.65
C TYR A 48 5.71 9.26 -0.47
N GLU A 49 6.09 8.01 -0.22
CA GLU A 49 5.59 7.15 0.86
C GLU A 49 6.31 7.40 2.21
N ALA A 50 7.09 8.48 2.30
CA ALA A 50 7.82 8.91 3.49
C ALA A 50 8.70 7.82 4.15
N CYS A 51 9.30 6.94 3.33
CA CYS A 51 10.14 5.84 3.79
C CYS A 51 11.58 5.86 3.23
N SER A 52 12.00 6.99 2.66
CA SER A 52 13.40 7.18 2.27
C SER A 52 14.32 7.33 3.50
N PRO A 53 15.65 7.19 3.34
CA PRO A 53 16.61 7.36 4.45
C PRO A 53 16.58 8.74 5.13
N ASP A 54 16.00 9.75 4.48
CA ASP A 54 15.88 11.11 5.02
C ASP A 54 14.63 11.31 5.88
N HIS A 55 13.71 10.34 5.89
CA HIS A 55 12.50 10.37 6.72
C HIS A 55 12.73 9.73 8.09
N ALA A 56 12.06 10.28 9.11
CA ALA A 56 12.17 9.78 10.48
C ALA A 56 11.58 8.37 10.62
N GLU A 57 12.28 7.51 11.35
CA GLU A 57 11.78 6.19 11.74
C GLU A 57 10.86 6.26 12.98
N PRO A 58 9.89 5.33 13.12
CA PRO A 58 9.56 4.25 12.17
C PRO A 58 8.76 4.78 10.97
N HIS A 59 9.11 4.33 9.76
CA HIS A 59 8.39 4.69 8.54
C HIS A 59 6.97 4.14 8.54
N GLU A 60 6.02 4.90 8.01
CA GLU A 60 4.62 4.49 7.91
C GLU A 60 4.44 3.31 6.94
N PHE A 61 5.09 3.42 5.78
CA PHE A 61 5.16 2.38 4.77
C PHE A 61 6.55 1.79 4.67
N ALA A 62 6.62 0.56 4.17
CA ALA A 62 7.88 -0.07 3.80
C ALA A 62 7.75 -0.81 2.47
N LEU A 63 8.72 -0.62 1.58
CA LEU A 63 8.83 -1.40 0.36
C LEU A 63 9.10 -2.88 0.70
N ARG A 64 8.20 -3.76 0.26
CA ARG A 64 8.28 -5.20 0.50
C ARG A 64 8.10 -5.97 -0.79
N ARG A 65 8.86 -7.05 -0.94
CA ARG A 65 8.64 -8.02 -2.00
C ARG A 65 7.47 -8.92 -1.63
N VAL A 66 6.47 -9.02 -2.50
CA VAL A 66 5.23 -9.76 -2.28
C VAL A 66 4.94 -10.74 -3.43
N PRO A 67 4.36 -11.92 -3.14
CA PRO A 67 3.84 -12.79 -4.18
C PRO A 67 2.48 -12.28 -4.65
N VAL A 68 2.28 -12.20 -5.96
CA VAL A 68 1.02 -11.76 -6.58
C VAL A 68 0.48 -12.88 -7.46
N ALA A 69 -0.75 -13.32 -7.16
CA ALA A 69 -1.49 -14.23 -8.02
C ALA A 69 -2.08 -13.45 -9.20
N MET A 70 -1.80 -13.89 -10.41
CA MET A 70 -2.25 -13.29 -11.66
C MET A 70 -3.51 -13.99 -12.18
N GLU A 71 -4.27 -13.33 -13.05
CA GLU A 71 -5.50 -13.89 -13.64
C GLU A 71 -5.26 -15.14 -14.50
N ASP A 72 -4.05 -15.28 -15.06
CA ASP A 72 -3.62 -16.47 -15.80
C ASP A 72 -3.29 -17.67 -14.90
N GLY A 73 -3.47 -17.54 -13.57
CA GLY A 73 -3.15 -18.55 -12.57
C GLY A 73 -1.67 -18.61 -12.18
N SER A 74 -0.80 -17.80 -12.80
CA SER A 74 0.60 -17.71 -12.42
C SER A 74 0.80 -16.90 -11.14
N THR A 75 1.94 -17.11 -10.47
CA THR A 75 2.38 -16.23 -9.38
C THR A 75 3.61 -15.46 -9.83
N ARG A 76 3.60 -14.13 -9.62
CA ARG A 76 4.73 -13.24 -9.90
C ARG A 76 5.23 -12.61 -8.61
N TRP A 77 6.53 -12.39 -8.55
CA TRP A 77 7.12 -11.57 -7.49
C TRP A 77 7.10 -10.11 -7.93
N ALA A 78 6.51 -9.26 -7.10
CA ALA A 78 6.49 -7.82 -7.28
C ALA A 78 6.96 -7.13 -5.99
N VAL A 79 7.06 -5.81 -6.01
CA VAL A 79 7.24 -4.99 -4.82
C VAL A 79 5.99 -4.14 -4.59
N SER A 80 5.68 -3.90 -3.32
CA SER A 80 4.56 -3.06 -2.88
C SER A 80 4.91 -2.40 -1.56
N TYR A 81 4.41 -1.19 -1.34
CA TYR A 81 4.51 -0.48 -0.07
C TYR A 81 3.47 -1.04 0.89
N LEU A 82 3.93 -1.67 1.96
CA LEU A 82 3.07 -2.21 3.01
C LEU A 82 3.08 -1.30 4.22
N TYR A 83 1.90 -1.08 4.80
CA TYR A 83 1.69 -0.32 6.02
C TYR A 83 2.32 -1.05 7.21
N THR A 84 2.95 -0.29 8.12
CA THR A 84 3.71 -0.88 9.24
C THR A 84 3.24 -0.42 10.62
N TRP A 85 2.47 0.67 10.71
CA TRP A 85 1.98 1.19 11.98
C TRP A 85 0.77 0.40 12.51
N ASP A 86 0.37 0.75 13.73
CA ASP A 86 -0.77 0.12 14.39
C ASP A 86 -2.09 0.41 13.64
N VAL A 87 -2.86 -0.64 13.40
CA VAL A 87 -4.14 -0.57 12.68
C VAL A 87 -5.35 -0.79 13.61
N SER A 88 -5.17 -0.70 14.93
CA SER A 88 -6.23 -1.02 15.90
C SER A 88 -7.44 -0.09 15.79
N THR A 89 -7.24 1.13 15.30
CA THR A 89 -8.27 2.12 15.05
C THR A 89 -8.69 2.20 13.58
N ALA A 90 -8.00 1.49 12.68
CA ALA A 90 -8.26 1.53 11.25
C ALA A 90 -9.43 0.61 10.87
N GLN A 91 -10.18 0.98 9.83
CA GLN A 91 -11.30 0.17 9.38
C GLN A 91 -10.81 -0.94 8.44
N HIS A 92 -11.09 -2.21 8.79
CA HIS A 92 -10.80 -3.32 7.88
C HIS A 92 -11.68 -3.27 6.63
N ILE A 93 -11.10 -3.58 5.48
CA ILE A 93 -11.75 -3.71 4.17
C ILE A 93 -11.70 -5.20 3.74
N PRO A 94 -12.72 -6.01 4.09
CA PRO A 94 -12.71 -7.45 3.81
C PRO A 94 -12.70 -7.81 2.32
N SER A 95 -13.16 -6.91 1.46
CA SER A 95 -13.14 -7.13 0.00
C SER A 95 -11.72 -7.14 -0.57
N GLY A 96 -10.75 -6.59 0.15
CA GLY A 96 -9.39 -6.42 -0.35
C GLY A 96 -9.26 -5.40 -1.48
N ARG A 97 -10.30 -4.63 -1.76
CA ARG A 97 -10.37 -3.69 -2.89
C ARG A 97 -10.53 -2.27 -2.38
N TRP A 98 -9.56 -1.43 -2.70
CA TRP A 98 -9.69 0.01 -2.53
C TRP A 98 -10.43 0.60 -3.73
N THR A 99 -11.53 1.32 -3.49
CA THR A 99 -12.37 1.89 -4.56
C THR A 99 -12.58 3.39 -4.42
N LYS A 100 -12.04 4.02 -3.37
CA LYS A 100 -12.09 5.47 -3.24
C LYS A 100 -11.04 6.05 -4.18
N VAL A 101 -11.49 6.87 -5.11
CA VAL A 101 -10.60 7.70 -5.92
C VAL A 101 -10.42 9.03 -5.20
N ALA A 102 -9.21 9.57 -5.21
CA ALA A 102 -9.04 10.98 -4.89
C ALA A 102 -9.96 11.77 -5.84
N PRO A 103 -10.70 12.79 -5.36
CA PRO A 103 -11.49 13.62 -6.25
C PRO A 103 -10.59 14.16 -7.36
N ASP A 104 -11.09 14.14 -8.60
CA ASP A 104 -10.34 14.50 -9.80
C ASP A 104 -9.48 15.74 -9.54
N VAL A 105 -8.16 15.57 -9.58
CA VAL A 105 -7.22 16.68 -9.56
C VAL A 105 -7.26 17.29 -10.96
N LEU A 106 -8.16 18.27 -11.15
CA LEU A 106 -8.23 19.10 -12.35
C LEU A 106 -6.97 19.97 -12.54
#